data_AF-A0A7M3XKE2-F1
#
_entry.id   AF-A0A7M3XKE2-F1
#
_cell.length_a   1.000
_cell.length_b   1.000
_cell.length_c   1.000
_cell.angle_alpha   90.00
_cell.angle_beta   90.00
_cell.angle_gamma   90.00
#
_symmetry.space_group_name_H-M   'P 1'
#
loop_
_entity.id
_entity.type
_entity.pdbx_description
1 polymer ?
#
loop_
_entity_poly.entity_id
_entity_poly.type
_entity_poly.pdbx_seq_one_letter_code
_entity_poly.pdbx_strand_id
1 'polypeptide(L)'
;MVNTDLPLITLVIKSLDNEHADKLSEENKRLINTLSMLCSFMSTGDFISFIYSRKLVNLIDTKLTLEFEIGLYSDHQIILGMVITNNSVILTDCQGQNYLETVECYNKEELLFSLNQWIMNSLNS
;
A
#
# COMPACT_ATOMS: atom_id res chain seq x y z
N MET A 1 13.77 -2.77 -21.63
CA MET A 1 12.52 -3.48 -21.93
C MET A 1 11.90 -3.83 -20.58
N VAL A 2 10.78 -3.21 -20.21
CA VAL A 2 10.07 -3.57 -18.98
C VAL A 2 9.39 -4.90 -19.27
N ASN A 3 9.78 -5.97 -18.58
CA ASN A 3 9.12 -7.26 -18.68
C ASN A 3 7.68 -7.09 -18.17
N THR A 4 6.70 -7.14 -19.08
CA THR A 4 5.27 -7.01 -18.76
C THR A 4 4.67 -8.22 -18.04
N ASP A 5 5.48 -9.24 -17.73
CA ASP A 5 5.03 -10.48 -17.09
C ASP A 5 5.34 -10.55 -15.58
N LEU A 6 6.04 -9.55 -15.04
CA LEU A 6 6.36 -9.51 -13.60
C LEU A 6 5.50 -8.46 -12.90
N PRO A 7 5.09 -8.71 -11.64
CA PRO A 7 4.45 -7.70 -10.83
C PRO A 7 5.32 -6.44 -10.73
N LEU A 8 4.66 -5.30 -10.54
CA LEU A 8 5.33 -4.02 -10.35
C LEU A 8 5.48 -3.71 -8.86
N ILE A 9 4.40 -3.90 -8.10
CA ILE A 9 4.29 -3.51 -6.69
C ILE A 9 3.94 -4.72 -5.84
N THR A 10 4.57 -4.83 -4.68
CA THR A 10 4.14 -5.72 -3.61
C THR A 10 3.52 -4.93 -2.47
N LEU A 11 2.56 -5.51 -1.77
CA LEU A 11 1.89 -4.94 -0.60
C LEU A 11 1.82 -6.00 0.50
N VAL A 12 2.20 -5.64 1.72
CA VAL A 12 2.01 -6.49 2.89
C VAL A 12 1.61 -5.64 4.10
N ILE A 13 0.80 -6.19 5.00
CA ILE A 13 0.56 -5.57 6.30
C ILE A 13 1.84 -5.65 7.12
N LYS A 14 2.37 -4.48 7.49
CA LYS A 14 3.54 -4.34 8.36
C LYS A 14 3.16 -4.46 9.83
N SER A 15 2.10 -3.74 10.21
CA SER A 15 1.58 -3.76 11.57
C SER A 15 0.07 -3.50 11.55
N LEU A 16 -0.60 -4.03 12.57
CA LEU A 16 -2.01 -3.79 12.80
C LEU A 16 -2.23 -3.58 14.29
N ASP A 17 -3.01 -2.54 14.64
CA ASP A 17 -3.39 -2.33 16.03
C ASP A 17 -4.51 -3.31 16.43
N ASN A 18 -4.17 -4.21 17.36
CA ASN A 18 -4.99 -5.36 17.73
C ASN A 18 -6.12 -5.03 18.72
N GLU A 19 -6.22 -3.80 19.25
CA GLU A 19 -7.25 -3.46 20.26
C GLU A 19 -8.69 -3.75 19.80
N HIS A 20 -8.93 -3.82 18.48
CA HIS A 20 -10.26 -4.00 17.90
C HIS A 20 -10.38 -5.21 16.96
N ALA A 21 -9.32 -6.03 16.84
CA ALA A 21 -9.28 -7.15 15.88
C ALA A 21 -10.38 -8.19 16.13
N ASP A 22 -10.76 -8.41 17.40
CA ASP A 22 -11.81 -9.37 17.79
C ASP A 22 -13.22 -8.96 17.32
N LYS A 23 -13.44 -7.67 17.06
CA LYS A 23 -14.73 -7.12 16.60
C LYS A 23 -14.88 -7.09 15.08
N LEU A 24 -13.85 -7.51 14.35
CA LEU A 24 -13.88 -7.54 12.89
C LEU A 24 -14.84 -8.63 12.38
N SER A 25 -15.51 -8.33 11.27
CA SER A 25 -16.28 -9.33 10.54
C SER A 25 -15.36 -10.44 10.00
N GLU A 26 -15.90 -11.62 9.75
CA GLU A 26 -15.15 -12.72 9.14
C GLU A 26 -14.59 -12.35 7.75
N GLU A 27 -15.27 -11.45 7.02
CA GLU A 27 -14.76 -10.92 5.75
C GLU A 27 -13.50 -10.07 5.97
N ASN A 28 -13.52 -9.17 6.95
CA ASN A 28 -12.38 -8.31 7.28
C ASN A 28 -11.18 -9.12 7.80
N LYS A 29 -11.41 -10.15 8.61
CA LYS A 29 -10.36 -11.07 9.08
C LYS A 29 -9.71 -11.82 7.91
N ARG A 30 -10.50 -12.28 6.93
CA ARG A 30 -9.97 -12.93 5.71
C ARG A 30 -9.16 -11.96 4.87
N LEU A 31 -9.59 -10.71 4.76
CA LEU A 31 -8.86 -9.68 4.04
C LEU A 31 -7.52 -9.39 4.72
N ILE A 32 -7.48 -9.18 6.04
CA ILE A 32 -6.24 -9.01 6.81
C ILE A 32 -5.32 -10.20 6.60
N ASN A 33 -5.83 -11.43 6.71
CA ASN A 33 -5.01 -12.63 6.52
C ASN A 33 -4.43 -12.68 5.08
N THR A 34 -5.22 -12.27 4.09
CA THR A 34 -4.76 -12.16 2.70
C THR A 34 -3.66 -11.12 2.56
N LEU A 35 -3.83 -9.93 3.16
CA LEU A 35 -2.85 -8.84 3.10
C LEU A 35 -1.63 -9.06 4.02
N SER A 36 -1.74 -9.99 4.98
CA SER A 36 -0.61 -10.49 5.76
C SER A 36 0.26 -11.45 4.94
N MET A 37 -0.32 -12.06 3.91
CA MET A 37 0.45 -12.73 2.86
C MET A 37 0.82 -11.68 1.81
N LEU A 38 2.09 -11.65 1.41
CA LEU A 38 2.59 -10.68 0.44
C LEU A 38 1.73 -10.70 -0.83
N CYS A 39 1.04 -9.59 -1.10
CA CYS A 39 0.20 -9.39 -2.26
C CYS A 39 1.01 -8.72 -3.38
N SER A 40 0.83 -9.12 -4.62
CA SER A 40 1.56 -8.57 -5.77
C SER A 40 0.59 -7.99 -6.80
N PHE A 41 0.93 -6.85 -7.38
CA PHE A 41 0.11 -6.10 -8.34
C PHE A 41 0.88 -5.89 -9.64
N MET A 42 0.23 -6.12 -10.77
CA MET A 42 0.84 -5.98 -12.10
C MET A 42 1.00 -4.52 -12.53
N SER A 43 0.20 -3.61 -11.97
CA SER A 43 0.27 -2.19 -12.30
C SER A 43 -0.07 -1.30 -11.10
N THR A 44 0.35 -0.04 -11.16
CA THR A 44 -0.09 1.00 -10.22
C THR A 44 -1.61 1.19 -10.26
N GLY A 45 -2.24 1.04 -11.44
CA GLY A 45 -3.69 1.11 -11.58
C GLY A 45 -4.44 0.03 -10.79
N ASP A 46 -3.95 -1.21 -10.84
CA ASP A 46 -4.55 -2.33 -10.09
C ASP A 46 -4.40 -2.13 -8.59
N PHE A 47 -3.22 -1.67 -8.17
CA PHE A 47 -2.94 -1.30 -6.79
C PHE A 47 -3.90 -0.23 -6.28
N ILE A 48 -4.00 0.90 -6.99
CA ILE A 48 -4.92 2.01 -6.63
C ILE A 48 -6.37 1.52 -6.57
N SER A 49 -6.79 0.73 -7.55
CA SER A 49 -8.15 0.19 -7.59
C SER A 49 -8.45 -0.71 -6.38
N PHE A 50 -7.44 -1.45 -5.90
CA PHE A 50 -7.54 -2.22 -4.67
C PHE A 50 -7.62 -1.32 -3.43
N ILE A 51 -6.78 -0.28 -3.33
CA ILE A 51 -6.77 0.66 -2.19
C ILE A 51 -8.14 1.34 -2.01
N TYR A 52 -8.75 1.77 -3.12
CA TYR A 52 -10.09 2.39 -3.10
C TYR A 52 -11.24 1.38 -3.24
N SER A 53 -10.94 0.08 -3.13
CA SER A 53 -11.98 -0.95 -3.20
C SER A 53 -12.87 -0.91 -1.96
N ARG A 54 -14.14 -1.27 -2.13
CA ARG A 54 -15.10 -1.35 -1.01
C ARG A 54 -14.60 -2.24 0.14
N LYS A 55 -13.83 -3.28 -0.18
CA LYS A 55 -13.29 -4.21 0.82
C LYS A 55 -12.32 -3.52 1.77
N LEU A 56 -11.38 -2.74 1.22
CA LEU A 56 -10.41 -2.02 2.03
C LEU A 56 -11.03 -0.83 2.75
N VAL A 57 -11.92 -0.08 2.09
CA VAL A 57 -12.68 1.01 2.72
C VAL A 57 -13.48 0.51 3.93
N ASN A 58 -14.21 -0.60 3.78
CA ASN A 58 -14.94 -1.23 4.89
C ASN A 58 -14.02 -1.66 6.04
N LEU A 59 -12.77 -2.04 5.74
CA LEU A 59 -11.79 -2.42 6.76
C LEU A 59 -11.29 -1.17 7.52
N ILE A 60 -10.95 -0.09 6.81
CA ILE A 60 -10.49 1.16 7.41
C ILE A 60 -11.60 1.81 8.27
N ASP A 61 -12.86 1.74 7.83
CA ASP A 61 -14.01 2.22 8.60
C ASP A 61 -14.21 1.53 9.96
N THR A 62 -13.56 0.38 10.20
CA THR A 62 -13.58 -0.27 11.51
C THR A 62 -12.71 0.41 12.56
N LYS A 63 -12.09 1.55 12.23
CA LYS A 63 -11.13 2.29 13.07
C LYS A 63 -9.87 1.48 13.40
N LEU A 64 -9.57 0.48 12.60
CA LEU A 64 -8.31 -0.26 12.71
C LEU A 64 -7.20 0.59 12.08
N THR A 65 -6.13 0.84 12.81
CA THR A 65 -4.92 1.42 12.22
C THR A 65 -4.13 0.31 11.56
N LEU A 66 -3.98 0.40 10.24
CA LEU A 66 -3.20 -0.51 9.42
C LEU A 66 -2.01 0.22 8.84
N GLU A 67 -0.83 -0.31 9.11
CA GLU A 67 0.38 0.09 8.42
C GLU A 67 0.72 -0.97 7.39
N PHE A 68 0.94 -0.49 6.18
CA PHE A 68 1.32 -1.30 5.05
C PHE A 68 2.74 -1.00 4.63
N GLU A 69 3.36 -2.02 4.06
CA GLU A 69 4.63 -1.92 3.39
C GLU A 69 4.43 -2.18 1.89
N ILE A 70 4.83 -1.21 1.09
CA ILE A 70 4.82 -1.24 -0.36
C ILE A 70 6.25 -1.50 -0.81
N GLY A 71 6.47 -2.56 -1.58
CA GLY A 71 7.77 -2.90 -2.13
C GLY A 71 7.78 -2.80 -3.65
N LEU A 72 8.93 -2.46 -4.23
CA LEU A 72 9.13 -2.63 -5.67
C LEU A 72 9.45 -4.10 -5.94
N TYR A 73 8.76 -4.72 -6.89
CA TYR A 73 8.98 -6.15 -7.17
C TYR A 73 10.37 -6.42 -7.76
N SER A 74 10.92 -5.50 -8.57
CA SER A 74 12.25 -5.64 -9.16
C SER A 74 13.39 -5.48 -8.15
N ASP A 75 13.13 -4.78 -7.04
CA ASP A 75 14.10 -4.60 -5.95
C ASP A 75 13.36 -4.51 -4.61
N HIS A 76 13.40 -5.62 -3.86
CA HIS A 76 12.75 -5.74 -2.56
C HIS A 76 13.43 -4.93 -1.45
N GLN A 77 14.57 -4.26 -1.71
CA GLN A 77 15.14 -3.29 -0.77
C GLN A 77 14.43 -1.95 -0.84
N ILE A 78 13.75 -1.64 -1.95
CA ILE A 78 13.05 -0.38 -2.15
C ILE A 78 11.66 -0.49 -1.54
N ILE A 79 11.49 0.19 -0.40
CA ILE A 79 10.33 0.04 0.47
C ILE A 79 9.71 1.41 0.80
N LEU A 80 8.41 1.50 0.60
CA LEU A 80 7.58 2.65 0.96
C LEU A 80 6.55 2.22 2.00
N GLY A 81 6.50 2.91 3.12
CA GLY A 81 5.45 2.75 4.12
C GLY A 81 4.18 3.45 3.67
N MET A 82 3.04 2.84 3.96
CA MET A 82 1.74 3.41 3.68
C MET A 82 0.83 3.27 4.90
N VAL A 83 0.22 4.37 5.31
CA VAL A 83 -0.83 4.40 6.33
C VAL A 83 -2.10 4.91 5.69
N ILE A 84 -3.19 4.18 5.88
CA ILE A 84 -4.49 4.56 5.33
C ILE A 84 -5.38 5.02 6.49
N THR A 85 -5.99 6.19 6.33
CA THR A 85 -6.97 6.76 7.24
C THR A 85 -8.31 6.92 6.52
N ASN A 86 -9.38 7.28 7.25
CA ASN A 86 -10.70 7.52 6.64
C ASN A 86 -10.70 8.65 5.61
N ASN A 87 -9.73 9.56 5.67
CA ASN A 87 -9.71 10.79 4.87
C ASN A 87 -8.52 10.87 3.91
N SER A 88 -7.44 10.14 4.16
CA SER A 88 -6.19 10.26 3.42
C SER A 88 -5.36 8.99 3.44
N VAL A 89 -4.43 8.91 2.49
CA VAL A 89 -3.38 7.90 2.42
C VAL A 89 -2.06 8.62 2.58
N ILE A 90 -1.30 8.25 3.61
CA ILE A 90 0.02 8.81 3.89
C ILE A 90 1.07 7.83 3.37
N LEU A 91 1.98 8.29 2.52
CA LEU A 91 3.13 7.54 2.03
C LEU A 91 4.39 8.07 2.69
N THR A 92 5.28 7.19 3.13
CA THR A 92 6.54 7.55 3.81
C THR A 92 7.67 6.62 3.40
N ASP A 93 8.77 7.16 2.93
CA ASP A 93 9.98 6.39 2.65
C ASP A 93 10.55 5.84 3.97
N CYS A 94 10.56 4.51 4.11
CA CYS A 94 10.89 3.85 5.38
C CYS A 94 12.39 3.59 5.56
N GLN A 95 13.20 3.77 4.52
CA GLN A 95 14.60 3.35 4.51
C GLN A 95 15.56 4.52 4.31
N GLY A 96 15.07 5.76 4.37
CA GLY A 96 15.89 6.96 4.15
C GLY A 96 16.48 7.01 2.74
N GLN A 97 15.83 6.34 1.77
CA GLN A 97 16.27 6.28 0.38
C GLN A 97 16.02 7.61 -0.34
N ASN A 98 15.14 8.44 0.21
CA ASN A 98 14.73 9.74 -0.33
C ASN A 98 14.17 9.65 -1.75
N TYR A 99 13.53 8.53 -2.10
CA TYR A 99 12.85 8.40 -3.40
C TYR A 99 11.51 9.13 -3.42
N LEU A 100 10.92 9.38 -2.25
CA LEU A 100 9.72 10.18 -2.07
C LEU A 100 9.75 10.87 -0.70
N GLU A 101 9.50 12.18 -0.63
CA GLU A 101 9.22 12.85 0.64
C GLU A 101 7.90 12.31 1.23
N THR A 102 7.69 12.42 2.54
CA THR A 102 6.39 12.04 3.11
C THR A 102 5.28 12.86 2.47
N VAL A 103 4.34 12.19 1.82
CA VAL A 103 3.19 12.84 1.18
C VAL A 103 1.88 12.31 1.76
N GLU A 104 0.90 13.19 1.87
CA GLU A 104 -0.47 12.83 2.20
C GLU A 104 -1.35 13.03 0.96
N CYS A 105 -2.04 11.96 0.56
CA CYS A 105 -2.90 11.93 -0.62
C CYS A 105 -4.37 11.83 -0.19
N TYR A 106 -5.21 12.73 -0.66
CA TYR A 106 -6.64 12.75 -0.31
C TYR A 106 -7.53 12.08 -1.37
N ASN A 107 -6.97 11.78 -2.54
CA ASN A 107 -7.69 11.15 -3.64
C ASN A 107 -6.80 10.20 -4.45
N LYS A 108 -7.46 9.39 -5.29
CA LYS A 108 -6.83 8.35 -6.12
C LYS A 108 -5.80 8.92 -7.11
N GLU A 109 -5.98 10.15 -7.57
CA GLU A 109 -5.12 10.79 -8.57
C GLU A 109 -3.81 11.25 -7.95
N GLU A 110 -3.87 11.86 -6.76
CA GLU A 110 -2.70 12.21 -5.96
C GLU A 110 -1.90 10.97 -5.56
N LEU A 111 -2.59 9.90 -5.14
CA LEU A 111 -1.91 8.65 -4.77
C LEU A 111 -1.22 8.01 -5.98
N LEU A 112 -1.90 7.96 -7.13
CA LEU A 112 -1.33 7.44 -8.37
C LEU A 112 -0.12 8.25 -8.82
N PHE A 113 -0.22 9.58 -8.76
CA PHE A 113 0.89 10.47 -9.11
C PHE A 113 2.10 10.22 -8.22
N SER A 114 1.89 10.18 -6.90
CA SER A 114 2.96 10.00 -5.91
C SER A 114 3.65 8.63 -6.04
N LEU A 115 2.88 7.56 -6.25
CA LEU A 115 3.44 6.21 -6.50
C LEU A 115 4.24 6.15 -7.80
N ASN A 116 3.74 6.76 -8.88
CA ASN A 116 4.47 6.79 -10.15
C ASN A 116 5.79 7.59 -10.00
N GLN A 117 5.78 8.71 -9.28
CA GLN A 117 7.00 9.47 -8.98
C GLN A 117 8.00 8.61 -8.19
N TRP A 118 7.56 7.95 -7.13
CA TRP A 118 8.41 7.05 -6.33
C TRP A 118 9.01 5.94 -7.19
N ILE A 119 8.21 5.25 -8.02
CA ILE A 119 8.70 4.19 -8.91
C ILE A 119 9.72 4.72 -9.91
N MET A 120 9.45 5.88 -10.53
CA MET A 120 10.39 6.49 -11.46
C MET A 120 11.70 6.87 -10.80
N ASN A 121 11.67 7.44 -9.59
CA ASN A 121 12.88 7.78 -8.84
C ASN A 121 13.67 6.52 -8.46
N SER A 122 12.97 5.48 -8.03
CA SER A 122 13.54 4.18 -7.63
C SER A 122 14.16 3.40 -8.79
N LEU A 123 13.64 3.54 -10.02
CA LEU A 123 14.17 2.86 -11.20
C LEU A 123 15.35 3.61 -11.86
N ASN A 124 15.53 4.90 -11.55
CA ASN A 124 16.58 5.74 -12.12
C ASN A 124 17.77 5.94 -11.18
N SER A 125 17.73 5.38 -9.95
CA SER A 125 18.81 5.38 -8.97
C SER A 125 19.82 4.27 -9.22
#